data_AF-A0A822B7Y3-F1
#
_entry.id   AF-A0A822B7Y3-F1
#
_cell.length_a   1.000
_cell.length_b   1.000
_cell.length_c   1.000
_cell.angle_alpha   90.00
_cell.angle_beta   90.00
_cell.angle_gamma   90.00
#
_symmetry.space_group_name_H-M   'P 1'
#
loop_
_entity.id
_entity.type
_entity.pdbx_description
1 polymer ?
#
loop_
_entity_poly.entity_id
_entity_poly.type
_entity_poly.pdbx_seq_one_letter_code
_entity_poly.pdbx_strand_id
1 'polypeptide(L)'
;MIIGDRMAICVTANINDRLLVGNRDSELCIVINDLEEEDDRFNEEMLLDIRFDIPNNIEVTDRVSDEFYSYFQDVAKQNTLIYEKVFATMKTQQTLKGIQGFVIEYLIYFLDKENYLPSMRTRE
;
A
#
# COMPACT_ATOMS: atom_id res chain seq x y z
N MET A 1 0.28 7.62 -6.45
CA MET A 1 0.75 6.50 -7.31
C MET A 1 2.17 6.81 -7.75
N ILE A 2 3.08 5.84 -7.70
CA ILE A 2 4.48 5.99 -8.11
C ILE A 2 4.72 5.04 -9.28
N ILE A 3 5.42 5.50 -10.31
CA ILE A 3 5.63 4.77 -11.57
C ILE A 3 7.11 4.83 -11.93
N GLY A 4 7.73 3.65 -11.98
CA GLY A 4 9.12 3.48 -12.45
C GLY A 4 10.14 4.36 -11.74
N ASP A 5 9.89 4.75 -10.48
CA ASP A 5 10.69 5.67 -9.67
C ASP A 5 10.96 7.06 -10.29
N ARG A 6 10.27 7.42 -11.39
CA ARG A 6 10.48 8.66 -12.16
C ARG A 6 9.24 9.53 -12.28
N MET A 7 8.09 9.00 -11.88
CA MET A 7 6.82 9.73 -11.94
C MET A 7 6.00 9.45 -10.69
N ALA A 8 5.42 10.51 -10.14
CA ALA A 8 4.44 10.43 -9.07
C ALA A 8 3.15 11.15 -9.47
N ILE A 9 2.02 10.50 -9.24
CA ILE A 9 0.68 11.07 -9.36
C ILE A 9 0.15 11.26 -7.94
N CYS A 10 0.01 12.52 -7.54
CA CYS A 10 -0.55 12.95 -6.25
C CYS A 10 -1.94 13.52 -6.49
N VAL A 11 -2.96 12.87 -5.94
CA VAL A 11 -4.37 13.12 -6.25
C VAL A 11 -5.23 13.14 -5.00
N THR A 12 -6.31 13.91 -5.04
CA THR A 12 -7.42 13.77 -4.08
C THR A 12 -8.34 12.58 -4.42
N ALA A 13 -8.30 12.12 -5.68
CA ALA A 13 -9.14 11.05 -6.18
C ALA A 13 -8.70 9.66 -5.70
N ASN A 14 -9.62 8.93 -5.08
CA ASN A 14 -9.51 7.48 -4.93
C ASN A 14 -9.75 6.76 -6.27
N ILE A 15 -9.29 5.50 -6.37
CA ILE A 15 -9.47 4.67 -7.55
C ILE A 15 -10.88 4.09 -7.58
N ASN A 16 -11.84 4.83 -8.15
CA ASN A 16 -13.20 4.37 -8.43
C ASN A 16 -13.90 5.29 -9.44
N ASP A 17 -14.99 4.82 -10.05
CA ASP A 17 -15.75 5.56 -11.05
C ASP A 17 -16.33 6.89 -10.52
N ARG A 18 -16.62 6.98 -9.23
CA ARG A 18 -17.20 8.20 -8.65
C ARG A 18 -16.24 9.38 -8.79
N LEU A 19 -14.94 9.14 -8.68
CA LEU A 19 -13.92 10.19 -8.69
C LEU A 19 -13.20 10.28 -10.04
N LEU A 20 -13.08 9.18 -10.77
CA LEU A 20 -12.30 9.13 -12.02
C LEU A 20 -13.08 9.45 -13.30
N VAL A 21 -14.42 9.30 -13.31
CA VAL A 21 -15.24 9.57 -14.51
C VAL A 21 -15.37 11.08 -14.79
N GLY A 22 -15.11 11.93 -13.80
CA GLY A 22 -15.11 13.39 -13.95
C GLY A 22 -16.49 14.04 -14.07
N ASN A 23 -17.57 13.28 -13.87
CA ASN A 23 -18.96 13.76 -13.92
C ASN A 23 -19.72 13.65 -12.60
N ARG A 24 -19.03 13.32 -11.49
CA ARG A 24 -19.64 13.28 -10.16
C ARG A 24 -18.93 14.25 -9.22
N ASP A 25 -17.82 13.83 -8.64
CA ASP A 25 -17.10 14.62 -7.65
C ASP A 25 -15.94 15.37 -8.34
N SER A 26 -15.62 16.57 -7.84
CA SER A 26 -14.52 17.40 -8.36
C SER A 26 -13.21 16.99 -7.68
N GLU A 27 -12.19 16.73 -8.48
CA GLU A 27 -10.90 16.23 -8.01
C GLU A 27 -9.73 17.06 -8.52
N LEU A 28 -8.64 17.08 -7.76
CA LEU A 28 -7.38 17.72 -8.14
C LEU A 28 -6.29 16.65 -8.33
N CYS A 29 -5.48 16.83 -9.36
CA CYS A 29 -4.36 15.95 -9.69
C CYS A 29 -3.11 16.77 -9.99
N ILE A 30 -1.99 16.37 -9.40
CA ILE A 30 -0.66 16.86 -9.75
C ILE A 30 0.13 15.65 -10.26
N VAL A 31 0.69 15.81 -11.46
CA VAL A 31 1.64 14.85 -12.03
C VAL A 31 3.02 15.44 -11.88
N ILE A 32 3.88 14.73 -11.18
CA ILE A 32 5.28 15.08 -10.94
C ILE A 32 6.12 14.13 -11.78
N ASN A 33 6.89 14.70 -12.70
CA ASN A 33 7.87 13.95 -13.49
C ASN A 33 9.25 14.36 -13.01
N ASP A 34 10.08 13.36 -12.80
CA ASP A 34 11.51 13.55 -12.79
C ASP A 34 11.97 13.87 -14.22
N LEU A 35 12.57 15.04 -14.39
CA LEU A 35 13.04 15.54 -15.68
C LEU A 35 14.58 15.56 -15.76
N GLU A 36 15.27 15.19 -14.69
CA GLU A 36 16.72 15.19 -14.64
C GLU A 36 17.25 13.82 -15.05
N GLU A 37 17.85 13.74 -16.25
CA GLU A 37 18.53 12.52 -16.73
C GLU A 37 19.96 12.37 -16.17
N GLU A 38 20.47 13.37 -15.46
CA GLU A 38 21.86 13.44 -15.02
C GLU A 38 22.00 13.34 -13.49
N ASP A 39 22.71 12.28 -13.07
CA ASP A 39 22.95 11.82 -11.71
C ASP A 39 21.72 11.27 -10.98
N ASP A 40 21.84 10.04 -10.48
CA ASP A 40 20.90 9.28 -9.62
C ASP A 40 20.43 10.01 -8.32
N ARG A 41 20.68 11.33 -8.18
CA ARG A 41 20.36 12.17 -7.04
C ARG A 41 18.87 12.51 -6.89
N PHE A 42 18.06 12.37 -7.94
CA PHE A 42 16.60 12.53 -7.79
C PHE A 42 15.97 11.45 -6.87
N ASN A 43 16.74 10.39 -6.56
CA ASN A 43 16.32 9.35 -5.65
C ASN A 43 16.34 9.74 -4.16
N GLU A 44 17.06 10.79 -3.73
CA GLU A 44 17.34 10.97 -2.29
C GLU A 44 16.51 12.04 -1.56
N GLU A 45 15.94 13.06 -2.22
CA GLU A 45 15.28 14.15 -1.46
C GLU A 45 13.76 14.28 -1.66
N MET A 46 13.20 14.13 -2.88
CA MET A 46 11.76 14.39 -3.10
C MET A 46 10.88 13.14 -3.11
N LEU A 47 11.39 12.02 -3.65
CA LEU A 47 10.69 10.74 -3.62
C LEU A 47 11.03 9.94 -2.36
N LEU A 48 12.10 10.28 -1.63
CA LEU A 48 12.61 9.52 -0.49
C LEU A 48 11.72 9.61 0.76
N ASP A 49 11.08 10.75 0.99
CA ASP A 49 10.27 10.96 2.21
C ASP A 49 8.88 10.27 2.13
N ILE A 50 8.45 9.89 0.91
CA ILE A 50 7.26 9.04 0.69
C ILE A 50 7.66 7.55 0.78
N ARG A 51 8.96 7.23 0.81
CA ARG A 51 9.44 5.84 0.90
C ARG A 51 9.18 5.35 2.31
N PHE A 52 8.51 4.21 2.36
CA PHE A 52 8.32 3.34 3.51
C PHE A 52 9.48 3.50 4.52
N ASP A 53 9.15 3.72 5.79
CA ASP A 53 10.01 3.36 6.93
C ASP A 53 10.27 1.85 6.85
N ILE A 54 11.15 1.43 5.93
CA ILE A 54 11.66 0.08 5.86
C ILE A 54 12.56 -0.03 7.09
N PRO A 55 12.30 -0.98 8.00
CA PRO A 55 13.11 -1.11 9.20
C PRO A 55 14.60 -1.17 8.83
N ASN A 56 15.36 -0.32 9.52
CA ASN A 56 16.77 0.00 9.30
C ASN A 56 17.60 -1.16 8.74
N ASN A 57 18.46 -0.85 7.76
CA ASN A 57 19.54 -1.65 7.17
C ASN A 57 19.25 -2.48 5.89
N ILE A 58 18.12 -2.31 5.23
CA ILE A 58 17.93 -2.87 3.88
C ILE A 58 18.05 -1.74 2.85
N GLU A 59 19.18 -1.69 2.17
CA GLU A 59 19.39 -0.86 0.99
C GLU A 59 18.59 -1.51 -0.15
N VAL A 60 17.32 -1.14 -0.30
CA VAL A 60 16.49 -1.62 -1.42
C VAL A 60 16.87 -0.81 -2.67
N THR A 61 18.02 -1.14 -3.24
CA THR A 61 18.54 -0.58 -4.49
C THR A 61 17.72 -1.04 -5.68
N ASP A 62 17.19 -2.28 -5.64
CA ASP A 62 16.29 -2.82 -6.66
C ASP A 62 14.96 -3.31 -6.05
N ARG A 63 13.88 -2.56 -6.36
CA ARG A 63 12.51 -2.79 -5.86
C ARG A 63 11.68 -3.73 -6.71
N VAL A 64 12.16 -4.10 -7.88
CA VAL A 64 11.49 -5.06 -8.77
C VAL A 64 12.18 -6.42 -8.76
N SER A 65 13.29 -6.54 -8.02
CA SER A 65 13.99 -7.80 -7.79
C SER A 65 13.10 -8.85 -7.11
N ASP A 66 13.33 -10.11 -7.47
CA ASP A 66 12.65 -11.26 -6.86
C ASP A 66 13.00 -11.36 -5.36
N GLU A 67 14.22 -10.96 -4.97
CA GLU A 67 14.67 -10.90 -3.58
C GLU A 67 13.85 -9.90 -2.77
N PHE A 68 13.66 -8.68 -3.26
CA PHE A 68 12.83 -7.68 -2.58
C PHE A 68 11.38 -8.12 -2.53
N TYR A 69 10.84 -8.65 -3.63
CA TYR A 69 9.45 -9.13 -3.67
C TYR A 69 9.22 -10.24 -2.64
N SER A 70 10.13 -11.20 -2.54
CA SER A 70 10.08 -12.29 -1.56
C SER A 70 10.16 -11.75 -0.13
N TYR A 71 11.09 -10.84 0.15
CA TYR A 71 11.20 -10.19 1.45
C TYR A 71 9.91 -9.44 1.84
N PHE A 72 9.35 -8.66 0.93
CA PHE A 72 8.11 -7.90 1.16
C PHE A 72 6.93 -8.82 1.48
N GLN A 73 6.80 -9.92 0.75
CA GLN A 73 5.79 -10.95 1.01
C GLN A 73 5.97 -11.60 2.39
N ASP A 74 7.21 -11.93 2.76
CA ASP A 74 7.50 -12.58 4.04
C ASP A 74 7.19 -11.68 5.24
N VAL A 75 7.52 -10.38 5.15
CA VAL A 75 7.15 -9.39 6.17
C VAL A 75 5.63 -9.29 6.30
N ALA A 76 4.91 -9.20 5.17
CA ALA A 76 3.46 -9.15 5.17
C ALA A 76 2.83 -10.37 5.85
N LYS A 77 3.30 -11.59 5.51
CA LYS A 77 2.84 -12.85 6.11
C LYS A 77 3.10 -12.92 7.61
N GLN A 78 4.32 -12.60 8.02
CA GLN A 78 4.73 -12.62 9.43
C GLN A 78 3.86 -11.66 10.26
N ASN A 79 3.69 -10.43 9.77
CA ASN A 79 2.87 -9.44 10.44
C ASN A 79 1.40 -9.91 10.53
N THR A 80 0.80 -10.39 9.43
CA THR A 80 -0.58 -10.93 9.45
C THR A 80 -0.74 -12.02 10.52
N LEU A 81 0.17 -12.99 10.58
CA LEU A 81 0.13 -14.06 11.58
C LEU A 81 0.22 -13.54 13.02
N ILE A 82 1.00 -12.49 13.26
CA ILE A 82 1.09 -11.85 14.59
C ILE A 82 -0.22 -11.13 14.91
N TYR A 83 -0.76 -10.35 13.98
CA TYR A 83 -2.03 -9.65 14.15
C TYR A 83 -3.17 -10.63 14.44
N GLU A 84 -3.32 -11.69 13.64
CA GLU A 84 -4.34 -12.72 13.87
C GLU A 84 -4.21 -13.35 15.27
N LYS A 85 -2.99 -13.74 15.67
CA LYS A 85 -2.76 -14.32 17.00
C LYS A 85 -3.11 -13.35 18.12
N VAL A 86 -2.69 -12.09 18.03
CA VAL A 86 -2.91 -11.10 19.10
C VAL A 86 -4.37 -10.72 19.22
N PHE A 87 -5.01 -10.38 18.10
CA PHE A 87 -6.38 -9.87 18.10
C PHE A 87 -7.44 -10.96 18.22
N ALA A 88 -7.12 -12.21 17.88
CA ALA A 88 -8.00 -13.35 18.19
C ALA A 88 -7.91 -13.81 19.66
N THR A 89 -6.79 -13.54 20.36
CA THR A 89 -6.55 -14.08 21.72
C THR A 89 -6.49 -13.05 22.84
N MET A 90 -6.60 -11.74 22.55
CA MET A 90 -6.54 -10.65 23.55
C MET A 90 -5.24 -10.64 24.39
N LYS A 91 -4.11 -11.15 23.87
CA LYS A 91 -2.80 -11.18 24.56
C LYS A 91 -1.83 -10.19 23.88
N THR A 92 -1.56 -9.04 24.51
CA THR A 92 -1.41 -7.80 23.72
C THR A 92 -0.11 -7.00 23.82
N GLN A 93 0.98 -7.43 24.47
CA GLN A 93 2.20 -6.59 24.50
C GLN A 93 3.54 -7.25 24.13
N GLN A 94 3.80 -8.50 24.52
CA GLN A 94 5.09 -9.14 24.18
C GLN A 94 5.11 -9.63 22.73
N THR A 95 3.98 -10.11 22.20
CA THR A 95 3.86 -10.67 20.84
C THR A 95 4.01 -9.63 19.74
N LEU A 96 3.68 -8.35 20.03
CA LEU A 96 3.78 -7.26 19.07
C LEU A 96 5.22 -6.84 18.76
N LYS A 97 6.20 -7.26 19.57
CA LYS A 97 7.63 -6.94 19.34
C LYS A 97 8.20 -7.57 18.07
N GLY A 98 7.53 -8.56 17.48
CA GLY A 98 7.95 -9.20 16.24
C GLY A 98 7.47 -8.50 14.96
N ILE A 99 6.67 -7.43 15.07
CA ILE A 99 6.12 -6.72 13.91
C ILE A 99 7.22 -5.85 13.28
N GLN A 100 7.35 -5.94 11.97
CA GLN A 100 8.27 -5.11 11.16
C GLN A 100 7.45 -4.21 10.23
N GLY A 101 7.49 -2.89 10.46
CA GLY A 101 6.67 -1.94 9.71
C GLY A 101 5.16 -2.17 9.89
N PHE A 102 4.37 -1.81 8.89
CA PHE A 102 2.90 -1.86 8.95
C PHE A 102 2.25 -2.70 7.85
N VAL A 103 3.05 -3.36 7.00
CA VAL A 103 2.55 -4.15 5.88
C VAL A 103 1.93 -5.45 6.39
N ILE A 104 0.73 -5.77 5.95
CA ILE A 104 0.03 -7.04 6.20
C ILE A 104 -0.54 -7.55 4.87
N GLU A 105 -0.75 -8.86 4.78
CA GLU A 105 -1.49 -9.45 3.65
C GLU A 105 -2.96 -9.03 3.65
N TYR A 106 -3.47 -8.63 2.49
CA TYR A 106 -4.89 -8.31 2.32
C TYR A 106 -5.71 -9.60 2.18
N LEU A 107 -6.74 -9.76 3.02
CA LEU A 107 -7.51 -11.00 3.12
C LEU A 107 -8.56 -11.13 1.99
N ILE A 108 -8.13 -11.63 0.83
CA ILE A 108 -8.99 -11.74 -0.37
C ILE A 108 -10.14 -12.74 -0.24
N TYR A 109 -10.05 -13.73 0.65
CA TYR A 109 -11.09 -14.73 0.89
C TYR A 109 -11.98 -14.41 2.08
N PHE A 110 -11.88 -13.19 2.62
CA PHE A 110 -12.80 -12.76 3.66
C PHE A 110 -14.23 -12.84 3.13
N LEU A 111 -15.08 -13.63 3.81
CA LEU A 111 -16.52 -13.76 3.52
C LEU A 111 -16.82 -14.03 2.02
N ASP A 112 -15.96 -14.79 1.34
CA ASP A 112 -16.00 -15.09 -0.10
C ASP A 112 -17.28 -15.79 -0.60
N LYS A 113 -18.03 -16.40 0.32
CA LYS A 113 -19.31 -17.08 0.07
C LYS A 113 -20.54 -16.18 0.25
N GLU A 114 -20.37 -14.97 0.78
CA GLU A 114 -21.48 -14.07 1.09
C GLU A 114 -21.75 -13.10 -0.06
N ASN A 115 -23.02 -12.69 -0.19
CA ASN A 115 -23.39 -11.57 -1.06
C ASN A 115 -23.37 -10.27 -0.25
N TYR A 116 -22.43 -9.40 -0.56
CA TYR A 116 -22.26 -8.11 0.13
C TYR A 116 -23.12 -6.98 -0.43
N LEU A 117 -23.81 -7.22 -1.54
CA LEU A 117 -24.71 -6.22 -2.07
C LEU A 117 -25.92 -6.10 -1.13
N PRO A 118 -26.33 -4.87 -0.78
CA PRO A 118 -27.54 -4.67 0.01
C PRO A 118 -28.74 -5.28 -0.72
N SER A 119 -29.72 -5.78 0.04
CA SER A 119 -30.95 -6.31 -0.54
C SER A 119 -31.63 -5.23 -1.38
N MET A 120 -31.78 -5.49 -2.67
CA MET A 120 -32.45 -4.58 -3.60
C MET A 120 -33.95 -4.56 -3.25
N ARG A 121 -34.39 -3.56 -2.49
CA ARG A 121 -35.82 -3.24 -2.39
C ARG A 121 -36.23 -2.58 -3.70
N THR A 122 -36.97 -3.30 -4.54
CA THR A 122 -37.73 -2.66 -5.61
C THR A 122 -38.73 -1.71 -4.97
N ARG A 123 -38.66 -0.43 -5.33
CA ARG A 123 -39.75 0.50 -5.03
C ARG A 123 -40.95 0.05 -5.86
N GLU A 124 -41.92 -0.60 -5.23
CA GLU A 124 -43.30 -0.67 -5.72
C GLU A 124 -43.97 0.70 -5.59
#